data_AF-A0A0Q9IZK9-F1
#
_entry.id   AF-A0A0Q9IZK9-F1
#
_cell.length_a   1.000
_cell.length_b   1.000
_cell.length_c   1.000
_cell.angle_alpha   90.00
_cell.angle_beta   90.00
_cell.angle_gamma   90.00
#
_symmetry.space_group_name_H-M   'P 1'
#
loop_
_entity.id
_entity.type
_entity.pdbx_description
1 polymer ?
#
loop_
_entity_poly.entity_id
_entity_poly.type
_entity_poly.pdbx_seq_one_letter_code
_entity_poly.pdbx_strand_id
1 'polypeptide(L)' 'MNWLMVGLGAVLTLLGVVFTLQGLNVLPGSPMSGVTLWAILGPIVAIVGLVLLGVAFARRRRGPR' A
#
# COMPACT_ATOMS: atom_id res chain seq x y z
N MET A 1 6.83 -1.85 -19.69
CA MET A 1 7.52 -1.53 -18.41
C MET A 1 6.49 -1.31 -17.28
N ASN A 2 5.55 -2.25 -17.05
CA ASN A 2 4.42 -2.00 -16.13
C ASN A 2 4.33 -3.01 -14.99
N TRP A 3 5.08 -4.13 -15.07
CA TRP A 3 5.09 -5.16 -14.03
C TRP A 3 5.75 -4.68 -12.74
N LEU A 4 6.82 -3.87 -12.85
CA LEU A 4 7.46 -3.23 -11.69
C LEU A 4 6.51 -2.28 -10.95
N MET A 5 5.74 -1.45 -11.67
CA MET A 5 4.78 -0.54 -11.05
C MET A 5 3.62 -1.27 -10.37
N VAL A 6 3.14 -2.36 -10.99
CA VAL A 6 2.10 -3.22 -10.38
C VAL A 6 2.65 -3.95 -9.16
N GLY A 7 3.85 -4.53 -9.25
CA GLY A 7 4.48 -5.22 -8.13
C GLY A 7 4.74 -4.27 -6.96
N LEU A 8 5.33 -3.11 -7.22
CA LEU A 8 5.62 -2.10 -6.21
C LEU A 8 4.34 -1.54 -5.59
N GLY A 9 3.31 -1.24 -6.38
CA GLY A 9 2.02 -0.76 -5.89
C GLY A 9 1.31 -1.80 -5.02
N ALA A 10 1.35 -3.08 -5.39
CA ALA A 10 0.79 -4.17 -4.59
C ALA A 10 1.53 -4.33 -3.26
N VAL A 11 2.86 -4.33 -3.28
CA VAL A 11 3.69 -4.45 -2.06
C VAL A 11 3.44 -3.27 -1.12
N LEU A 12 3.44 -2.03 -1.63
CA LEU A 12 3.16 -0.84 -0.83
C LEU A 12 1.75 -0.88 -0.23
N THR A 13 0.75 -1.32 -1.00
CA THR A 13 -0.62 -1.46 -0.51
C THR A 13 -0.69 -2.45 0.66
N LEU A 14 -0.09 -3.63 0.50
CA LEU A 14 -0.08 -4.66 1.53
C LEU A 14 0.68 -4.21 2.79
N LEU A 15 1.85 -3.59 2.63
CA LEU A 15 2.62 -3.07 3.76
C LEU A 15 1.85 -1.97 4.50
N GLY A 16 1.19 -1.05 3.79
CA GLY A 16 0.37 -0.02 4.40
C GLY A 16 -0.78 -0.59 5.21
N VAL A 17 -1.45 -1.63 4.70
CA VAL A 17 -2.51 -2.34 5.44
C VAL A 17 -1.95 -2.99 6.70
N VAL A 18 -0.82 -3.71 6.61
CA VAL A 18 -0.20 -4.35 7.77
C VAL A 18 0.19 -3.32 8.83
N PHE A 19 0.81 -2.21 8.45
CA PHE A 19 1.17 -1.13 9.39
C PHE A 19 -0.06 -0.48 10.04
N THR A 20 -1.15 -0.32 9.28
CA THR A 20 -2.42 0.17 9.84
C THR A 20 -2.93 -0.78 10.92
N LEU A 21 -3.00 -2.07 10.60
CA LEU A 21 -3.49 -3.10 11.52
C LEU A 21 -2.58 -3.25 12.75
N GLN A 22 -1.26 -3.10 12.59
CA GLN A 22 -0.32 -3.05 13.71
C GLN A 22 -0.55 -1.80 14.57
N GLY A 23 -0.64 -0.62 13.97
CA GLY A 23 -0.89 0.62 14.71
C GLY A 23 -2.22 0.63 15.48
N LEU A 24 -3.26 -0.02 14.93
CA LEU A 24 -4.55 -0.23 15.59
C LEU A 24 -4.55 -1.34 16.64
N ASN A 25 -3.40 -1.98 16.88
CA ASN A 25 -3.23 -3.12 17.77
C ASN A 25 -4.07 -4.36 17.43
N VAL A 26 -4.50 -4.48 16.16
CA VAL A 26 -5.20 -5.67 15.64
C VAL A 26 -4.21 -6.80 15.41
N LEU A 27 -2.97 -6.47 15.04
CA LEU A 27 -1.85 -7.40 14.91
C LEU A 27 -0.82 -7.14 16.03
N PRO A 28 -0.97 -7.79 17.20
CA PRO A 28 -0.03 -7.68 18.31
C PRO A 28 1.23 -8.53 18.08
N GLY A 29 2.30 -8.24 18.83
CA GLY A 29 3.55 -9.01 18.81
C GLY A 29 4.69 -8.36 18.03
N SER A 30 4.54 -7.11 17.59
CA SER A 30 5.64 -6.31 17.02
C SER A 30 5.86 -5.02 17.82
N PRO A 31 7.05 -4.37 17.69
CA PRO A 31 7.31 -3.06 18.27
C PRO A 31 6.38 -1.95 17.74
N MET A 32 5.64 -2.23 16.68
CA MET A 32 4.73 -1.28 16.01
C MET A 32 3.28 -1.42 16.50
N SER A 33 2.97 -2.47 17.27
CA SER A 33 1.63 -2.77 17.75
C SER A 33 1.13 -1.72 18.76
N GLY A 34 -0.03 -1.11 18.48
CA GLY A 34 -0.66 -0.13 19.38
C GLY A 34 -0.04 1.27 19.36
N VAL A 35 0.81 1.58 18.38
CA VAL A 35 1.41 2.91 18.22
C VAL A 35 0.66 3.71 17.15
N THR A 36 0.09 4.86 17.55
CA THR A 36 -0.72 5.75 16.69
C THR A 36 0.01 6.20 15.42
N LEU A 37 1.34 6.33 15.46
CA LEU A 37 2.15 6.65 14.28
C LEU A 37 1.91 5.66 13.13
N TRP A 38 1.91 4.36 13.40
CA TRP A 38 1.69 3.34 12.36
C TRP A 38 0.23 3.28 11.90
N ALA A 39 -0.71 3.63 12.78
CA ALA A 39 -2.13 3.74 12.42
C ALA A 39 -2.40 4.89 11.44
N ILE A 40 -1.56 5.94 11.44
CA ILE A 40 -1.65 7.08 10.53
C ILE A 40 -0.81 6.84 9.25
N LEU A 41 0.42 6.35 9.39
CA LEU A 41 1.29 6.12 8.23
C LEU A 41 0.83 4.94 7.37
N GLY A 42 0.28 3.89 7.98
CA GLY A 42 -0.21 2.72 7.26
C GLY A 42 -1.22 3.06 6.15
N PRO A 43 -2.31 3.81 6.45
CA PRO A 43 -3.27 4.24 5.44
C PRO A 43 -2.64 5.12 4.35
N ILE A 44 -1.72 6.01 4.70
CA ILE A 44 -1.02 6.86 3.73
C ILE A 44 -0.23 6.00 2.74
N VAL A 45 0.55 5.04 3.24
CA VAL A 45 1.32 4.11 2.41
C VAL A 45 0.40 3.24 1.55
N ALA A 46 -0.72 2.77 2.11
CA ALA A 46 -1.71 1.98 1.39
C ALA A 46 -2.33 2.78 0.22
N ILE A 47 -2.70 4.03 0.44
CA ILE A 47 -3.25 4.92 -0.59
C ILE A 47 -2.23 5.15 -1.71
N VAL A 48 -0.95 5.41 -1.38
CA VAL A 48 0.11 5.57 -2.39
C VAL A 48 0.26 4.31 -3.25
N GLY A 49 0.23 3.13 -2.62
CA GLY A 49 0.25 1.85 -3.33
C GLY A 49 -0.94 1.69 -4.30
N LEU A 50 -2.14 2.03 -3.86
CA LEU A 50 -3.36 1.98 -4.68
C LEU A 50 -3.31 2.97 -5.85
N VAL A 51 -2.79 4.19 -5.64
CA VAL A 51 -2.60 5.17 -6.72
C VAL A 51 -1.64 4.64 -7.78
N LEU A 52 -0.52 4.03 -7.36
CA LEU A 52 0.43 3.42 -8.28
C LEU A 52 -0.19 2.28 -9.10
N LEU A 53 -1.01 1.43 -8.46
CA LEU A 53 -1.77 0.38 -9.14
C LEU A 53 -2.73 0.99 -10.16
N GLY A 54 -3.53 1.97 -9.75
CA GLY A 54 -4.49 2.66 -10.63
C GLY A 54 -3.83 3.27 -11.86
N VAL A 55 -2.70 3.96 -11.68
CA VAL A 55 -1.90 4.53 -12.79
C VAL A 55 -1.34 3.43 -13.69
N ALA A 56 -0.80 2.35 -13.13
CA ALA A 56 -0.25 1.24 -13.91
C ALA A 56 -1.32 0.57 -14.78
N PHE A 57 -2.54 0.38 -14.26
CA PHE A 57 -3.69 -0.14 -15.00
C PHE A 57 -4.22 0.85 -16.04
N ALA A 58 -4.32 2.14 -15.70
CA ALA A 58 -4.77 3.17 -16.63
C ALA A 58 -3.83 3.31 -17.84
N ARG A 59 -2.51 3.21 -17.61
CA ARG A 59 -1.50 3.19 -18.69
C ARG A 59 -1.60 1.94 -19.57
N ARG A 60 -2.01 0.80 -19.00
CA ARG A 60 -2.24 -0.45 -19.75
C ARG A 60 -3.42 -0.36 -20.72
N ARG A 61 -4.46 0.43 -20.39
CA ARG A 61 -5.65 0.63 -21.23
C ARG A 61 -5.45 1.59 -22.40
N ARG A 62 -4.36 2.37 -22.42
CA ARG A 62 -4.02 3.29 -23.53
C ARG A 62 -3.15 2.59 -24.60
N GLY A 63 -3.42 1.32 -24.87
CA GLY A 63 -2.79 0.60 -25.98
C GLY A 63 -3.17 1.24 -27.33
N PRO A 64 -2.26 1.25 -28.32
CA PRO A 64 -2.37 2.08 -29.53
C PRO A 64 -3.63 1.74 -30.31
N ARG A 65 -4.39 2.77 -30.70
CA ARG A 65 -5.36 2.65 -31.78
C ARG A 65 -4.63 2.46 -33.11
#